data_AF-A0A7V7UWP3-F1
#
_entry.id   AF-A0A7V7UWP3-F1
#
_cell.length_a   1.000
_cell.length_b   1.000
_cell.length_c   1.000
_cell.angle_alpha   90.00
_cell.angle_beta   90.00
_cell.angle_gamma   90.00
#
_symmetry.space_group_name_H-M   'P 1'
#
loop_
_entity.id
_entity.type
_entity.pdbx_description
1 polymer ?
#
loop_
_entity_poly.entity_id
_entity_poly.type
_entity_poly.pdbx_seq_one_letter_code
_entity_poly.pdbx_strand_id
1 'polypeptide(L)'
;MLLSNTDIKRELVSAKKLSIYPLILENIKASSINLTASAHAWDIKTGDSVVTSDNKKIIVRASTTVSIHTKEAIWVSRRIGGTYHPRVSLVAKGLSNISTTLDPQWYGLSLVTVSNNTDQDIELKVGDAFVSVMLYYVNSPAEKGNIDNQASRPDLYSRFNLTDDDRDFLNQQWHKNHPSIVAAMKRSDTYKELVNDKKRFSRWFKSISTNPLIVGILAGIISGVITGIIIYKLGMN
;
A
#
# COMPACT_ATOMS: atom_id res chain seq x y z
N MET A 1 -15.58 -5.26 -1.13
CA MET A 1 -14.80 -6.31 -1.83
C MET A 1 -13.31 -6.00 -1.69
N LEU A 2 -12.50 -6.94 -1.18
CA LEU A 2 -11.04 -6.78 -1.05
C LEU A 2 -10.37 -6.65 -2.43
N LEU A 3 -9.44 -5.71 -2.58
CA LEU A 3 -8.70 -5.50 -3.82
C LEU A 3 -7.54 -6.50 -3.93
N SER A 4 -7.48 -7.22 -5.05
CA SER A 4 -6.30 -8.00 -5.42
C SER A 4 -5.16 -7.10 -5.88
N ASN A 5 -3.93 -7.64 -5.99
CA ASN A 5 -2.79 -6.96 -6.60
C ASN A 5 -3.10 -6.39 -7.99
N THR A 6 -3.94 -7.08 -8.75
CA THR A 6 -4.36 -6.70 -10.11
C THR A 6 -5.31 -5.50 -10.05
N ASP A 7 -6.25 -5.50 -9.11
CA ASP A 7 -7.12 -4.35 -8.87
C ASP A 7 -6.33 -3.14 -8.36
N ILE A 8 -5.40 -3.35 -7.43
CA ILE A 8 -4.51 -2.31 -6.90
C ILE A 8 -3.73 -1.66 -8.05
N LYS A 9 -3.02 -2.46 -8.86
CA LYS A 9 -2.26 -1.97 -10.02
C LYS A 9 -3.15 -1.24 -11.02
N ARG A 10 -4.38 -1.74 -11.28
CA ARG A 10 -5.35 -1.09 -12.16
C ARG A 10 -5.73 0.29 -11.63
N GLU A 11 -6.07 0.40 -10.35
CA GLU A 11 -6.49 1.66 -9.74
C GLU A 11 -5.33 2.66 -9.65
N LEU A 12 -4.10 2.21 -9.35
CA LEU A 12 -2.88 3.02 -9.39
C LEU A 12 -2.61 3.59 -10.78
N VAL A 13 -2.64 2.76 -11.83
CA VAL A 13 -2.44 3.22 -13.22
C VAL A 13 -3.52 4.21 -13.65
N SER A 14 -4.76 4.04 -13.17
CA SER A 14 -5.81 5.01 -13.46
C SER A 14 -5.58 6.34 -12.75
N ALA A 15 -4.95 6.30 -11.56
CA ALA A 15 -4.80 7.40 -10.63
C ALA A 15 -6.12 8.15 -10.34
N LYS A 16 -7.27 7.45 -10.43
CA LYS A 16 -8.61 8.03 -10.22
C LYS A 16 -9.22 7.69 -8.86
N LYS A 17 -8.84 6.55 -8.27
CA LYS A 17 -9.39 6.09 -6.98
C LYS A 17 -8.36 5.80 -5.92
N LEU A 18 -7.11 5.57 -6.34
CA LEU A 18 -6.00 5.22 -5.47
C LEU A 18 -4.76 5.91 -6.03
N SER A 19 -3.96 6.50 -5.16
CA SER A 19 -2.62 6.99 -5.47
C SER A 19 -1.74 6.81 -4.25
N ILE A 20 -0.47 6.53 -4.49
CA ILE A 20 0.52 6.34 -3.44
C ILE A 20 1.87 6.86 -3.91
N TYR A 21 2.58 7.59 -3.07
CA TYR A 21 3.92 8.06 -3.36
C TYR A 21 4.81 8.08 -2.10
N PRO A 22 6.07 7.63 -2.15
CA PRO A 22 6.69 6.90 -3.26
C PRO A 22 5.98 5.57 -3.54
N LEU A 23 5.93 5.19 -4.82
CA LEU A 23 5.40 3.90 -5.24
C LEU A 23 6.54 2.88 -5.30
N ILE A 24 6.41 1.81 -4.51
CA ILE A 24 7.37 0.70 -4.40
C ILE A 24 6.67 -0.56 -4.93
N LEU A 25 7.03 -1.00 -6.14
CA LEU A 25 6.26 -2.03 -6.87
C LEU A 25 6.34 -3.40 -6.22
N GLU A 26 7.49 -3.74 -5.65
CA GLU A 26 7.75 -4.95 -4.89
C GLU A 26 6.90 -5.04 -3.61
N ASN A 27 6.40 -3.91 -3.11
CA ASN A 27 5.53 -3.85 -1.94
C ASN A 27 4.05 -4.08 -2.26
N ILE A 28 3.65 -4.16 -3.53
CA ILE A 28 2.31 -4.60 -3.91
C ILE A 28 2.23 -6.12 -3.78
N LYS A 29 1.55 -6.60 -2.74
CA LYS A 29 1.33 -8.03 -2.46
C LYS A 29 -0.01 -8.49 -3.01
N ALA A 30 -0.31 -9.79 -2.90
CA ALA A 30 -1.48 -10.42 -3.49
C ALA A 30 -2.81 -9.71 -3.19
N SER A 31 -2.96 -9.15 -1.99
CA SER A 31 -4.20 -8.48 -1.53
C SER A 31 -3.94 -7.26 -0.63
N SER A 32 -2.74 -6.70 -0.67
CA SER A 32 -2.33 -5.59 0.19
C SER A 32 -1.17 -4.80 -0.41
N ILE A 33 -0.88 -3.65 0.18
CA ILE A 33 0.35 -2.89 -0.07
C ILE A 33 1.12 -2.82 1.23
N ASN A 34 2.39 -3.20 1.22
CA ASN A 34 3.28 -2.99 2.35
C ASN A 34 3.78 -1.55 2.37
N LEU A 35 3.73 -0.90 3.53
CA LEU A 35 4.24 0.45 3.74
C LEU A 35 5.49 0.42 4.58
N THR A 36 6.40 1.36 4.31
CA THR A 36 7.75 1.38 4.83
C THR A 36 7.92 2.40 5.94
N ALA A 37 8.77 2.08 6.92
CA ALA A 37 9.01 2.96 8.05
C ALA A 37 9.83 4.17 7.61
N SER A 38 9.41 5.38 7.97
CA SER A 38 10.23 6.60 7.80
C SER A 38 11.17 6.80 8.99
N ALA A 39 12.06 7.79 8.90
CA ALA A 39 12.90 8.23 10.03
C ALA A 39 12.14 9.18 10.99
N HIS A 40 10.81 9.21 10.93
CA HIS A 40 9.97 10.04 11.78
C HIS A 40 9.15 9.13 12.69
N ALA A 41 9.73 8.84 13.86
CA ALA A 41 9.21 7.87 14.82
C ALA A 41 9.49 8.30 16.26
N TRP A 42 8.48 8.19 17.12
CA TRP A 42 8.56 8.67 18.51
C TRP A 42 7.96 7.69 19.50
N ASP A 43 8.53 7.64 20.70
CA ASP A 43 7.92 6.98 21.85
C ASP A 43 6.62 7.71 22.24
N ILE A 44 5.52 6.97 22.41
CA ILE A 44 4.22 7.62 22.64
C ILE A 44 4.09 8.24 24.03
N LYS A 45 4.93 7.83 24.99
CA LYS A 45 4.89 8.25 26.39
C LYS A 45 5.83 9.42 26.62
N THR A 46 7.06 9.34 26.14
CA THR A 46 8.05 10.42 26.34
C THR A 46 7.98 11.47 25.24
N GLY A 47 7.51 11.11 24.05
CA GLY A 47 7.51 11.95 22.85
C GLY A 47 8.86 12.06 22.17
N ASP A 48 9.89 11.37 22.69
CA ASP A 48 11.24 11.43 22.13
C ASP A 48 11.37 10.59 20.87
N SER A 49 12.28 11.00 19.98
CA SER A 49 12.65 10.21 18.82
C SER A 49 13.23 8.86 19.26
N VAL A 50 12.80 7.80 18.59
CA VAL A 50 13.32 6.43 18.76
C VAL A 50 14.23 6.02 17.59
N VAL A 51 14.67 6.98 16.80
CA VAL A 51 15.50 6.79 15.61
C VAL A 51 16.98 6.94 15.97
N THR A 52 17.84 6.09 15.41
CA THR A 52 19.29 6.21 15.58
C THR A 52 19.82 7.48 14.95
N SER A 53 20.96 7.99 15.44
CA SER A 53 21.56 9.25 14.96
C SER A 53 21.92 9.27 13.47
N ASP A 54 22.09 8.09 12.85
CA ASP A 54 22.34 7.96 11.41
C ASP A 54 21.04 7.84 10.57
N ASN A 55 19.87 7.94 11.20
CA ASN A 55 18.54 7.83 10.59
C ASN A 55 18.28 6.49 9.86
N LYS A 56 19.00 5.41 10.21
CA LYS A 56 18.86 4.11 9.53
C LYS A 56 17.98 3.12 10.29
N LYS A 57 17.80 3.30 11.60
CA LYS A 57 17.13 2.33 12.46
C LYS A 57 16.16 3.00 13.41
N ILE A 58 15.10 2.30 13.76
CA ILE A 58 14.16 2.63 14.82
C ILE A 58 14.33 1.57 15.90
N ILE A 59 14.58 2.00 17.13
CA ILE A 59 14.75 1.12 18.29
C ILE A 59 13.46 1.14 19.11
N VAL A 60 12.64 0.08 18.96
CA VAL A 60 11.45 -0.10 19.78
C VAL A 60 11.87 -0.81 21.05
N ARG A 61 12.06 -0.03 22.12
CA ARG A 61 12.55 -0.57 23.41
C ARG A 61 11.59 -1.62 23.98
N ALA A 62 12.13 -2.50 24.82
CA ALA A 62 11.35 -3.48 25.57
C ALA A 62 10.13 -2.84 26.26
N SER A 63 8.95 -3.44 26.08
CA SER A 63 7.69 -2.98 26.71
C SER A 63 7.28 -1.53 26.41
N THR A 64 7.76 -0.94 25.31
CA THR A 64 7.33 0.41 24.88
C THR A 64 6.42 0.38 23.67
N THR A 65 5.79 1.53 23.41
CA THR A 65 4.94 1.75 22.24
C THR A 65 5.43 2.98 21.52
N VAL A 66 5.56 2.88 20.21
CA VAL A 66 6.07 3.97 19.37
C VAL A 66 5.11 4.26 18.24
N SER A 67 5.04 5.51 17.81
CA SER A 67 4.31 5.93 16.61
C SER A 67 5.29 6.25 15.49
N ILE A 68 5.08 5.65 14.32
CA ILE A 68 5.99 5.71 13.17
C ILE A 68 5.20 6.24 11.97
N HIS A 69 5.68 7.30 11.32
CA HIS A 69 5.14 7.69 10.03
C HIS A 69 5.61 6.73 8.93
N THR A 70 4.72 6.39 8.00
CA THR A 70 5.10 5.72 6.75
C THR A 70 5.91 6.65 5.86
N LYS A 71 6.77 6.10 5.00
CA LYS A 71 7.41 6.91 3.93
C LYS A 71 6.42 7.27 2.84
N GLU A 72 5.42 6.41 2.63
CA GLU A 72 4.40 6.57 1.61
C GLU A 72 3.24 7.43 2.10
N ALA A 73 2.88 8.43 1.29
CA ALA A 73 1.59 9.07 1.37
C ALA A 73 0.59 8.35 0.47
N ILE A 74 -0.60 8.09 0.98
CA ILE A 74 -1.69 7.44 0.24
C ILE A 74 -2.78 8.47 0.01
N TRP A 75 -3.51 8.35 -1.10
CA TRP A 75 -4.82 8.94 -1.27
C TRP A 75 -5.80 7.88 -1.77
N VAL A 76 -7.01 7.87 -1.22
CA VAL A 76 -8.12 7.03 -1.67
C VAL A 76 -9.35 7.87 -1.98
N SER A 77 -10.12 7.49 -3.00
CA SER A 77 -11.40 8.12 -3.32
C SER A 77 -12.52 7.67 -2.37
N ARG A 78 -13.71 8.27 -2.55
CA ARG A 78 -14.97 7.87 -1.88
C ARG A 78 -15.37 6.41 -2.07
N ARG A 79 -14.73 5.69 -3.01
CA ARG A 79 -15.05 4.30 -3.37
C ARG A 79 -14.03 3.29 -2.85
N ILE A 80 -12.99 3.73 -2.15
CA ILE A 80 -11.99 2.84 -1.54
C ILE A 80 -11.82 3.22 -0.08
N GLY A 81 -11.91 2.22 0.79
CA GLY A 81 -11.45 2.30 2.18
C GLY A 81 -10.38 1.24 2.44
N GLY A 82 -9.89 1.15 3.66
CA GLY A 82 -8.86 0.19 4.02
C GLY A 82 -8.71 -0.05 5.51
N THR A 83 -7.80 -0.95 5.83
CA THR A 83 -7.39 -1.29 7.21
C THR A 83 -5.90 -1.56 7.24
N TYR A 84 -5.23 -1.09 8.28
CA TYR A 84 -3.81 -1.35 8.52
C TYR A 84 -3.64 -2.61 9.37
N HIS A 85 -2.69 -3.46 9.01
CA HIS A 85 -2.43 -4.73 9.67
C HIS A 85 -0.93 -4.93 9.93
N PRO A 86 -0.57 -5.54 11.08
CA PRO A 86 0.80 -5.90 11.35
C PRO A 86 1.28 -7.00 10.40
N ARG A 87 2.58 -7.00 10.12
CA ARG A 87 3.22 -8.08 9.36
C ARG A 87 3.47 -9.28 10.26
N VAL A 88 3.09 -10.48 9.83
CA VAL A 88 3.30 -11.75 10.57
C VAL A 88 4.75 -11.93 11.02
N SER A 89 5.72 -11.55 10.17
CA SER A 89 7.15 -11.63 10.49
C SER A 89 7.59 -10.71 11.65
N LEU A 90 6.85 -9.65 11.93
CA LEU A 90 7.09 -8.74 13.06
C LEU A 90 6.29 -9.16 14.29
N VAL A 91 5.05 -9.63 14.10
CA VAL A 91 4.24 -10.22 15.18
C VAL A 91 4.93 -11.42 15.80
N ALA A 92 5.55 -12.30 14.98
CA ALA A 92 6.31 -13.44 15.47
C ALA A 92 7.55 -13.04 16.31
N LYS A 93 8.01 -11.79 16.21
CA LYS A 93 9.08 -11.21 17.04
C LYS A 93 8.55 -10.48 18.28
N GLY A 94 7.23 -10.50 18.51
CA GLY A 94 6.58 -9.81 19.62
C GLY A 94 6.21 -8.34 19.36
N LEU A 95 6.37 -7.86 18.13
CA LEU A 95 5.92 -6.52 17.74
C LEU A 95 4.47 -6.56 17.25
N SER A 96 3.59 -5.83 17.92
CA SER A 96 2.18 -5.71 17.58
C SER A 96 1.84 -4.32 17.02
N ASN A 97 0.79 -4.23 16.22
CA ASN A 97 0.20 -2.97 15.78
C ASN A 97 -1.25 -2.90 16.26
N ILE A 98 -1.67 -1.70 16.66
CA ILE A 98 -3.09 -1.40 16.84
C ILE A 98 -3.65 -1.09 15.44
N SER A 99 -4.43 -2.03 14.90
CA SER A 99 -5.04 -1.87 13.58
C SER A 99 -5.99 -0.68 13.55
N THR A 100 -5.84 0.16 12.53
CA THR A 100 -6.68 1.35 12.29
C THR A 100 -7.32 1.30 10.91
N THR A 101 -8.33 2.14 10.69
CA THR A 101 -9.01 2.26 9.40
C THR A 101 -8.32 3.30 8.50
N LEU A 102 -8.40 3.05 7.20
CA LEU A 102 -8.14 4.03 6.16
C LEU A 102 -9.49 4.46 5.59
N ASP A 103 -9.95 5.63 5.99
CA ASP A 103 -11.28 6.10 5.61
C ASP A 103 -11.30 6.59 4.15
N PRO A 104 -12.44 6.42 3.44
CA PRO A 104 -12.59 6.98 2.10
C PRO A 104 -12.31 8.49 2.07
N GLN A 105 -11.74 8.99 0.96
CA GLN A 105 -11.26 10.37 0.80
C GLN A 105 -10.02 10.76 1.60
N TRP A 106 -9.51 9.90 2.48
CA TRP A 106 -8.32 10.22 3.26
C TRP A 106 -7.07 10.38 2.38
N TYR A 107 -6.17 11.27 2.80
CA TYR A 107 -4.84 11.40 2.24
C TYR A 107 -3.77 11.79 3.25
N GLY A 108 -2.53 11.42 2.95
CA GLY A 108 -1.35 11.82 3.69
C GLY A 108 -0.47 10.65 4.09
N LEU A 109 0.49 10.92 4.95
CA LEU A 109 1.36 9.93 5.58
C LEU A 109 0.59 9.22 6.68
N SER A 110 0.71 7.89 6.75
CA SER A 110 0.02 7.14 7.80
C SER A 110 0.87 7.19 9.07
N LEU A 111 0.28 7.58 10.20
CA LEU A 111 0.90 7.44 11.52
C LEU A 111 0.49 6.10 12.11
N VAL A 112 1.45 5.19 12.28
CA VAL A 112 1.18 3.80 12.66
C VAL A 112 1.82 3.53 14.00
N THR A 113 1.00 3.15 14.98
CA THR A 113 1.46 2.82 16.33
C THR A 113 1.80 1.34 16.45
N VAL A 114 2.99 1.04 16.97
CA VAL A 114 3.46 -0.33 17.21
C VAL A 114 3.92 -0.48 18.66
N SER A 115 3.58 -1.61 19.28
CA SER A 115 3.95 -1.95 20.65
C SER A 115 4.89 -3.15 20.66
N ASN A 116 6.02 -3.04 21.35
CA ASN A 116 6.91 -4.14 21.63
C ASN A 116 6.46 -4.82 22.93
N ASN A 117 5.93 -6.03 22.81
CA ASN A 117 5.40 -6.80 23.95
C ASN A 117 6.45 -7.73 24.57
N THR A 118 7.71 -7.58 24.20
CA THR A 118 8.82 -8.39 24.71
C THR A 118 9.63 -7.63 25.77
N ASP A 119 10.53 -8.35 26.41
CA ASP A 119 11.54 -7.84 27.35
C ASP A 119 12.87 -7.46 26.66
N GLN A 120 12.93 -7.53 25.33
CA GLN A 120 14.11 -7.18 24.53
C GLN A 120 13.80 -6.03 23.56
N ASP A 121 14.82 -5.27 23.18
CA ASP A 121 14.68 -4.23 22.17
C ASP A 121 14.49 -4.85 20.77
N ILE A 122 13.55 -4.29 19.99
CA ILE A 122 13.31 -4.69 18.61
C ILE A 122 13.79 -3.58 17.67
N GLU A 123 14.71 -3.93 16.78
CA GLU A 123 15.20 -3.04 15.74
C GLU A 123 14.34 -3.16 14.47
N LEU A 124 13.86 -2.03 13.98
CA LEU A 124 13.31 -1.87 12.63
C LEU A 124 14.28 -1.04 11.78
N LYS A 125 14.45 -1.41 10.52
CA LYS A 125 15.24 -0.59 9.58
C LYS A 125 14.33 0.45 8.94
N VAL A 126 14.81 1.69 8.86
CA VAL A 126 14.15 2.74 8.10
C VAL A 126 14.15 2.35 6.62
N GLY A 127 12.97 2.44 5.98
CA GLY A 127 12.75 1.98 4.61
C GLY A 127 12.29 0.53 4.48
N ASP A 128 12.37 -0.29 5.54
CA ASP A 128 11.78 -1.62 5.51
C ASP A 128 10.27 -1.55 5.71
N ALA A 129 9.55 -2.47 5.06
CA ALA A 129 8.12 -2.63 5.24
C ALA A 129 7.80 -3.03 6.70
N PHE A 130 6.88 -2.33 7.36
CA PHE A 130 6.52 -2.63 8.76
C PHE A 130 5.02 -2.81 8.99
N VAL A 131 4.19 -2.33 8.06
CA VAL A 131 2.73 -2.47 8.11
C VAL A 131 2.20 -2.82 6.72
N SER A 132 1.05 -3.47 6.66
CA SER A 132 0.33 -3.73 5.42
C SER A 132 -1.01 -3.02 5.42
N VAL A 133 -1.34 -2.31 4.35
CA VAL A 133 -2.69 -1.78 4.12
C VAL A 133 -3.47 -2.72 3.21
N MET A 134 -4.63 -3.17 3.67
CA MET A 134 -5.63 -3.86 2.86
C MET A 134 -6.63 -2.84 2.35
N LEU A 135 -6.99 -2.93 1.07
CA LEU A 135 -7.87 -1.96 0.42
C LEU A 135 -9.17 -2.65 -0.01
N TYR A 136 -10.30 -1.97 0.15
CA TYR A 136 -11.62 -2.51 -0.17
C TYR A 136 -12.40 -1.53 -1.04
N TYR A 137 -13.09 -2.05 -2.06
CA TYR A 137 -14.21 -1.33 -2.65
C TYR A 137 -15.34 -1.30 -1.64
N VAL A 138 -15.79 -0.08 -1.32
CA VAL A 138 -17.07 0.13 -0.62
C VAL A 138 -18.22 -0.01 -1.61
N ASN A 139 -19.36 -0.54 -1.16
CA ASN A 139 -20.50 -0.85 -2.02
C ASN A 139 -21.09 0.43 -2.64
N SER A 140 -21.31 1.42 -1.80
CA SER A 140 -21.75 2.76 -2.18
C SER A 140 -20.64 3.77 -1.90
N PRO A 141 -20.47 4.84 -2.70
CA PRO A 141 -19.55 5.92 -2.36
C PRO A 141 -19.84 6.49 -0.97
N ALA A 142 -18.81 6.67 -0.15
CA ALA A 142 -18.93 7.41 1.10
C ALA A 142 -19.44 8.85 0.84
N GLU A 143 -20.05 9.49 1.82
CA GLU A 143 -20.56 10.86 1.68
C GLU A 143 -19.45 11.84 1.27
N LYS A 144 -19.77 12.81 0.41
CA LYS A 144 -18.77 13.74 -0.13
C LYS A 144 -18.44 14.79 0.94
N GLY A 145 -17.15 15.01 1.19
CA GLY A 145 -16.71 16.10 2.06
C GLY A 145 -16.76 15.76 3.54
N ASN A 146 -17.06 14.50 3.87
CA ASN A 146 -16.88 13.97 5.21
C ASN A 146 -15.39 13.67 5.45
N ILE A 147 -14.58 14.73 5.54
CA ILE A 147 -13.15 14.67 5.84
C ILE A 147 -13.00 15.21 7.26
N ASP A 148 -13.12 14.33 8.24
CA ASP A 148 -12.97 14.70 9.66
C ASP A 148 -11.54 15.09 10.03
N ASN A 149 -10.58 14.71 9.18
CA ASN A 149 -9.19 14.60 9.55
C ASN A 149 -8.27 15.33 8.57
N GLN A 150 -7.36 16.15 9.11
CA GLN A 150 -6.30 16.79 8.33
C GLN A 150 -5.31 15.76 7.77
N ALA A 151 -4.67 16.12 6.66
CA ALA A 151 -3.64 15.32 6.02
C ALA A 151 -2.53 14.93 7.00
N SER A 152 -2.16 13.66 7.05
CA SER A 152 -1.10 13.15 7.94
C SER A 152 -1.36 13.31 9.45
N ARG A 153 -2.52 13.83 9.87
CA ARG A 153 -2.94 13.98 11.28
C ARG A 153 -1.96 14.78 12.19
N PRO A 154 -1.69 16.07 11.89
CA PRO A 154 -0.87 16.94 12.75
C PRO A 154 -1.34 17.01 14.19
N ASP A 155 -2.64 16.87 14.43
CA ASP A 155 -3.24 16.81 15.75
C ASP A 155 -2.73 15.64 16.61
N LEU A 156 -2.26 14.56 15.99
CA LEU A 156 -1.78 13.38 16.70
C LEU A 156 -0.27 13.41 16.99
N TYR A 157 0.53 13.97 16.08
CA TYR A 157 1.99 13.97 16.20
C TYR A 157 2.56 15.26 16.79
N SER A 158 1.78 16.36 16.86
CA SER A 158 2.26 17.64 17.43
C SER A 158 2.60 17.56 18.91
N ARG A 159 2.18 16.50 19.59
CA ARG A 159 2.52 16.23 21.00
C ARG A 159 3.93 15.67 21.21
N PHE A 160 4.62 15.27 20.13
CA PHE A 160 5.96 14.70 20.21
C PHE A 160 7.04 15.79 20.13
N ASN A 161 8.25 15.43 20.55
CA ASN A 161 9.42 16.31 20.54
C ASN A 161 10.02 16.35 19.12
N LEU A 162 9.33 17.04 18.21
CA LEU A 162 9.73 17.16 16.81
C LEU A 162 11.05 17.94 16.67
N THR A 163 11.96 17.40 15.88
CA THR A 163 13.16 18.10 15.38
C THR A 163 12.78 19.04 14.23
N ASP A 164 13.71 19.89 13.81
CA ASP A 164 13.49 20.74 12.63
C ASP A 164 13.38 19.91 11.36
N ASP A 165 14.18 18.83 11.23
CA ASP A 165 14.07 17.87 10.13
C ASP A 165 12.68 17.21 10.08
N ASP A 166 12.11 16.87 11.24
CA ASP A 166 10.73 16.35 11.32
C ASP A 166 9.73 17.39 10.80
N ARG A 167 9.85 18.64 11.27
CA ARG A 167 8.95 19.72 10.85
C ARG A 167 9.06 19.97 9.36
N ASP A 168 10.28 19.98 8.82
CA ASP A 168 10.54 20.21 7.40
C ASP A 168 9.91 19.10 6.57
N PHE A 169 10.16 17.83 6.90
CA PHE A 169 9.57 16.69 6.20
C PHE A 169 8.04 16.71 6.26
N LEU A 170 7.46 16.89 7.45
CA LEU A 170 6.01 16.88 7.67
C LEU A 170 5.31 18.11 7.06
N ASN A 171 6.05 19.14 6.67
CA ASN A 171 5.52 20.31 5.96
C ASN A 171 5.67 20.25 4.43
N GLN A 172 6.32 19.23 3.89
CA GLN A 172 6.48 19.09 2.44
C GLN A 172 5.13 18.96 1.71
N GLN A 173 5.00 19.71 0.62
CA GLN A 173 3.72 19.84 -0.09
C GLN A 173 3.29 18.58 -0.86
N TRP A 174 4.21 17.65 -1.12
CA TRP A 174 3.92 16.49 -1.96
C TRP A 174 2.93 15.51 -1.30
N HIS A 175 2.87 15.46 0.04
CA HIS A 175 1.97 14.57 0.80
C HIS A 175 0.76 15.29 1.42
N LYS A 176 0.72 16.62 1.37
CA LYS A 176 -0.31 17.43 2.04
C LYS A 176 -1.64 17.57 1.31
N ASN A 177 -1.75 17.10 0.06
CA ASN A 177 -3.01 17.10 -0.67
C ASN A 177 -3.03 16.05 -1.78
N HIS A 178 -4.23 15.62 -2.15
CA HIS A 178 -4.45 14.63 -3.20
C HIS A 178 -3.80 15.00 -4.55
N PRO A 179 -4.01 16.21 -5.13
CA PRO A 179 -3.37 16.58 -6.40
C PRO A 179 -1.85 16.43 -6.39
N SER A 180 -1.20 16.83 -5.30
CA SER A 180 0.24 16.70 -5.10
C SER A 180 0.70 15.25 -5.07
N ILE A 181 0.01 14.37 -4.33
CA ILE A 181 0.35 12.93 -4.26
C ILE A 181 0.23 12.30 -5.65
N VAL A 182 -0.84 12.60 -6.39
CA VAL A 182 -1.04 12.11 -7.76
C VAL A 182 0.06 12.62 -8.68
N ALA A 183 0.41 13.90 -8.61
CA ALA A 183 1.45 14.49 -9.44
C ALA A 183 2.82 13.87 -9.14
N ALA A 184 3.17 13.69 -7.87
CA ALA A 184 4.41 13.05 -7.44
C ALA A 184 4.47 11.60 -7.92
N MET A 185 3.40 10.82 -7.71
CA MET A 185 3.29 9.45 -8.22
C MET A 185 3.48 9.40 -9.73
N LYS A 186 2.75 10.22 -10.50
CA LYS A 186 2.83 10.20 -11.97
C LYS A 186 4.20 10.57 -12.53
N ARG A 187 4.98 11.38 -11.80
CA ARG A 187 6.33 11.79 -12.20
C ARG A 187 7.39 10.73 -11.87
N SER A 188 7.12 9.81 -10.94
CA SER A 188 8.09 8.79 -10.51
C SER A 188 8.39 7.78 -11.61
N ASP A 189 9.61 7.25 -11.61
CA ASP A 189 10.00 6.23 -12.59
C ASP A 189 9.30 4.90 -12.33
N THR A 190 9.06 4.55 -11.07
CA THR A 190 8.30 3.35 -10.68
C THR A 190 6.87 3.37 -11.20
N TYR A 191 6.22 4.55 -11.28
CA TYR A 191 4.91 4.66 -11.90
C TYR A 191 4.98 4.50 -13.43
N LYS A 192 5.98 5.12 -14.07
CA LYS A 192 6.19 4.98 -15.52
C LYS A 192 6.43 3.51 -15.89
N GLU A 193 7.22 2.80 -15.09
CA GLU A 193 7.45 1.36 -15.20
C GLU A 193 6.12 0.58 -15.12
N LEU A 194 5.32 0.80 -14.07
CA LEU A 194 4.02 0.15 -13.90
C LEU A 194 3.07 0.38 -15.10
N VAL A 195 3.03 1.61 -15.63
CA VAL A 195 2.22 1.95 -16.81
C VAL A 195 2.73 1.24 -18.06
N ASN A 196 4.05 1.20 -18.25
CA ASN A 196 4.68 0.56 -19.41
C ASN A 196 4.45 -0.96 -19.41
N ASP A 197 4.53 -1.61 -18.25
CA ASP A 197 4.23 -3.02 -18.09
C ASP A 197 2.79 -3.36 -18.49
N LYS A 198 1.83 -2.55 -18.04
CA LYS A 198 0.42 -2.72 -18.43
C LYS A 198 0.24 -2.56 -19.94
N LYS A 199 0.90 -1.57 -20.56
CA LYS A 199 0.86 -1.36 -22.02
C LYS A 199 1.51 -2.52 -22.78
N ARG A 200 2.62 -3.06 -22.27
CA ARG A 200 3.31 -4.23 -22.86
C ARG A 200 2.43 -5.45 -22.84
N PHE A 201 1.79 -5.73 -21.71
CA PHE A 201 0.84 -6.84 -21.56
C PHE A 201 -0.36 -6.70 -22.50
N SER A 202 -0.97 -5.51 -22.57
CA SER A 202 -2.09 -5.25 -23.48
C SER A 202 -1.71 -5.38 -24.96
N ARG A 203 -0.54 -4.88 -25.37
CA ARG A 203 -0.03 -5.06 -26.74
C ARG A 203 0.23 -6.51 -27.08
N TRP A 204 0.81 -7.28 -26.16
CA TRP A 204 1.03 -8.71 -26.32
C TRP A 204 -0.29 -9.47 -26.52
N PHE A 205 -1.31 -9.18 -25.69
CA PHE A 205 -2.63 -9.79 -25.83
C PHE A 205 -3.30 -9.44 -27.16
N LYS A 206 -3.19 -8.17 -27.59
CA LYS A 206 -3.69 -7.73 -28.89
C LYS A 206 -2.99 -8.48 -30.02
N SER A 207 -1.66 -8.60 -29.96
CA SER A 207 -0.85 -9.34 -30.95
C SER A 207 -1.29 -10.80 -31.09
N ILE A 208 -1.56 -11.47 -29.96
CA ILE A 208 -2.10 -12.84 -29.95
C ILE A 208 -3.48 -12.90 -30.64
N SER A 209 -4.40 -11.99 -30.27
CA SER A 209 -5.75 -11.98 -30.83
C SER A 209 -5.82 -11.63 -32.32
N THR A 210 -4.80 -10.94 -32.86
CA THR A 210 -4.75 -10.51 -34.26
C THR A 210 -3.92 -11.44 -35.15
N ASN A 211 -3.23 -12.44 -34.59
CA ASN A 211 -2.41 -13.37 -35.37
C ASN A 211 -3.24 -14.61 -35.76
N PRO A 212 -3.58 -14.80 -37.06
CA PRO A 212 -4.49 -15.87 -37.50
C PRO A 212 -3.94 -17.28 -37.23
N LEU A 213 -2.62 -17.47 -37.21
CA LEU A 213 -2.00 -18.75 -36.85
C LEU A 213 -2.19 -19.09 -35.37
N ILE A 214 -1.95 -18.11 -34.48
CA ILE A 214 -2.10 -18.30 -33.04
C ILE A 214 -3.58 -18.51 -32.67
N VAL A 215 -4.47 -17.75 -33.30
CA VAL A 215 -5.93 -17.92 -33.12
C VAL A 215 -6.38 -19.30 -33.60
N GLY A 216 -5.89 -19.76 -34.75
CA GLY A 216 -6.18 -21.10 -35.27
C GLY A 216 -5.72 -22.22 -34.33
N ILE A 217 -4.51 -22.10 -33.77
CA ILE A 217 -3.97 -23.05 -32.78
C ILE A 217 -4.82 -23.07 -31.50
N LEU A 218 -5.14 -21.90 -30.94
CA LEU A 218 -5.97 -21.80 -29.73
C LEU A 218 -7.38 -22.36 -29.96
N ALA A 219 -8.01 -22.06 -31.11
CA ALA A 219 -9.31 -22.59 -31.46
C ALA A 219 -9.29 -24.13 -31.61
N GLY A 220 -8.24 -24.68 -32.22
CA GLY A 220 -8.05 -26.13 -32.36
C GLY A 220 -7.84 -26.84 -31.02
N ILE A 221 -7.10 -26.23 -30.09
CA ILE A 221 -6.92 -26.80 -28.73
C ILE A 221 -8.25 -26.78 -27.97
N ILE A 222 -8.98 -25.66 -28.00
CA ILE A 222 -10.28 -25.53 -27.32
C ILE A 222 -11.29 -26.52 -27.89
N SER A 223 -11.39 -26.65 -29.21
CA SER A 223 -12.30 -27.61 -29.85
C SER A 223 -11.92 -29.06 -29.53
N GLY A 224 -10.63 -29.39 -29.50
CA GLY A 224 -10.13 -30.70 -29.09
C GLY A 224 -10.49 -31.05 -27.64
N VAL A 225 -10.31 -30.10 -26.71
CA VAL A 225 -10.68 -30.30 -25.29
C VAL A 225 -12.18 -30.47 -25.11
N ILE A 226 -13.00 -29.64 -25.77
CA ILE A 226 -14.47 -29.77 -25.73
C ILE A 226 -14.91 -31.13 -26.29
N THR A 227 -14.34 -31.52 -27.43
CA THR A 227 -14.66 -32.81 -28.08
C THR A 227 -14.26 -33.98 -27.19
N GLY A 228 -13.08 -33.92 -26.56
CA GLY A 228 -12.63 -34.95 -25.60
C GLY A 228 -13.53 -35.06 -24.37
N ILE A 229 -14.00 -33.94 -23.81
CA ILE A 229 -14.97 -33.93 -22.69
C ILE A 229 -16.31 -34.53 -23.13
N ILE A 230 -16.77 -34.23 -24.34
CA ILE A 230 -18.02 -34.78 -24.89
C ILE A 230 -17.90 -36.29 -25.09
N ILE A 231 -16.81 -36.76 -25.71
CA ILE A 231 -16.55 -38.20 -25.92
C ILE A 231 -16.46 -38.93 -24.58
N TYR A 232 -15.74 -38.38 -23.60
CA TYR A 232 -15.64 -38.94 -22.26
C TYR A 232 -17.01 -39.06 -21.58
N LYS A 233 -17.86 -38.04 -21.67
CA LYS A 233 -19.22 -38.08 -21.12
C LYS A 233 -20.16 -39.03 -21.85
N LEU A 234 -20.01 -39.18 -23.17
CA LEU A 234 -20.84 -40.10 -23.97
C LEU A 234 -20.40 -41.56 -23.83
N GLY A 235 -19.11 -41.84 -23.57
CA GLY A 235 -18.56 -43.18 -23.37
C GLY A 235 -18.63 -43.72 -21.94
N MET A 236 -19.21 -42.96 -21.00
CA MET A 236 -19.47 -43.38 -19.62
C MET A 236 -20.92 -43.84 -19.37
N ASN A 237 -21.70 -44.05 -20.44
CA ASN A 237 -22.99 -44.73 -20.38
C ASN A 237 -22.86 -46.19 -20.81
#